data_AF-A0A1H8ZIZ7-F1
#
_entry.id   AF-A0A1H8ZIZ7-F1
#
_cell.length_a   1.000
_cell.length_b   1.000
_cell.length_c   1.000
_cell.angle_alpha   90.00
_cell.angle_beta   90.00
_cell.angle_gamma   90.00
#
_symmetry.space_group_name_H-M   'P 1'
#
loop_
_entity.id
_entity.type
_entity.pdbx_description
1 polymer ?
#
loop_
_entity_poly.entity_id
_entity_poly.type
_entity_poly.pdbx_seq_one_letter_code
_entity_poly.pdbx_strand_id
1 'polypeptide(L)'
;MDLLQTITHYSLHFLAPGLIAWLFFPDNWLKAWGIMLATMLIDLDHLLADPLFDPDRCSIGFHPLHSYYVMPVYAALLLSSKTRIVGVGLLFHLLTDYQDCLWMWHLTCDQCYIQSAAFKISSLA
;
A
#
# COMPACT_ATOMS: atom_id res chain seq x y z
N MET A 1 -0.61 4.89 -20.49
CA MET A 1 -0.98 5.27 -19.12
C MET A 1 -0.04 4.62 -18.10
N ASP A 2 0.57 3.50 -18.47
CA ASP A 2 1.48 2.68 -17.66
C ASP A 2 2.67 3.46 -17.08
N LEU A 3 3.27 4.38 -17.85
CA LEU A 3 4.36 5.22 -17.34
C LEU A 3 3.89 6.16 -16.23
N LEU A 4 2.72 6.79 -16.39
CA LEU A 4 2.18 7.71 -15.39
C LEU A 4 1.79 6.95 -14.11
N GLN A 5 1.19 5.77 -14.26
CA GLN A 5 0.87 4.86 -13.16
C GLN A 5 2.14 4.48 -12.40
N THR A 6 3.13 3.95 -13.10
CA THR A 6 4.42 3.53 -12.52
C THR A 6 5.10 4.68 -11.78
N ILE A 7 5.20 5.86 -12.42
CA ILE A 7 5.79 7.05 -11.79
C ILE A 7 5.00 7.44 -10.55
N THR A 8 3.66 7.46 -10.62
CA THR A 8 2.82 7.86 -9.50
C THR A 8 2.96 6.88 -8.34
N HIS A 9 2.82 5.59 -8.59
CA HIS A 9 2.90 4.53 -7.57
C HIS A 9 4.25 4.55 -6.84
N TYR A 10 5.38 4.54 -7.57
CA TYR A 10 6.69 4.59 -6.92
C TYR A 10 6.98 5.93 -6.26
N SER A 11 6.52 7.06 -6.81
CA SER A 11 6.66 8.36 -6.14
C SER A 11 5.88 8.39 -4.82
N LEU A 12 4.71 7.75 -4.77
CA LEU A 12 3.94 7.61 -3.55
C LEU A 12 4.59 6.65 -2.54
N HIS A 13 5.29 5.61 -2.96
CA HIS A 13 6.02 4.74 -2.02
C HIS A 13 7.29 5.38 -1.45
N PHE A 14 8.00 6.23 -2.22
CA PHE A 14 9.32 6.74 -1.82
C PHE A 14 9.35 8.22 -1.45
N LEU A 15 8.75 9.10 -2.27
CA LEU A 15 8.84 10.56 -2.09
C LEU A 15 7.75 11.11 -1.16
N ALA A 16 6.51 10.64 -1.32
CA ALA A 16 5.40 11.11 -0.50
C ALA A 16 5.57 10.81 1.01
N PRO A 17 6.16 9.68 1.47
CA PRO A 17 6.46 9.48 2.88
C PRO A 17 7.49 10.49 3.37
N GLY A 18 8.40 10.96 2.52
CA GLY A 18 9.32 12.05 2.84
C GLY A 18 8.58 13.36 3.09
N LEU A 19 7.60 13.69 2.25
CA LEU A 19 6.73 14.85 2.44
C LEU A 19 5.89 14.72 3.73
N ILE A 20 5.28 13.56 3.98
CA ILE A 20 4.53 13.28 5.22
C ILE A 20 5.45 13.43 6.44
N ALA A 21 6.67 12.87 6.38
CA ALA A 21 7.63 12.99 7.46
C ALA A 21 7.98 14.44 7.76
N TRP A 22 8.23 15.22 6.70
CA TRP A 22 8.59 16.64 6.82
C TRP A 22 7.46 17.50 7.39
N LEU A 23 6.21 17.25 6.98
CA LEU A 23 5.05 18.00 7.44
C LEU A 23 4.60 17.64 8.86
N PHE A 24 4.61 16.36 9.22
CA PHE A 24 4.00 15.87 10.47
C PHE A 24 5.02 15.50 11.56
N PHE A 25 6.29 15.32 11.20
CA PHE A 25 7.37 14.98 12.14
C PHE A 25 8.61 15.89 11.95
N PRO A 26 8.44 17.23 11.91
CA PRO A 26 9.49 18.16 11.46
C PRO A 26 10.78 18.07 12.28
N ASP A 27 10.69 17.85 13.59
CA ASP A 27 11.86 17.78 14.48
C ASP A 27 12.80 16.61 14.16
N ASN A 28 12.28 15.55 13.52
CA ASN A 28 13.03 14.32 13.24
C ASN A 28 12.66 13.71 11.88
N TRP A 29 12.36 14.57 10.89
CA TRP A 29 11.71 14.13 9.66
C TRP A 29 12.54 13.11 8.86
N LEU A 30 13.87 13.21 8.83
CA LEU A 30 14.73 12.21 8.18
C LEU A 30 14.59 10.82 8.81
N LYS A 31 14.51 10.76 10.14
CA LYS A 31 14.29 9.50 10.86
C LYS A 31 12.89 8.96 10.60
N ALA A 32 11.88 9.82 10.63
CA ALA A 32 10.50 9.42 10.34
C ALA A 32 10.35 8.90 8.90
N TRP A 33 10.96 9.58 7.93
CA TRP A 33 11.00 9.15 6.54
C TRP A 33 11.70 7.79 6.39
N GLY A 34 12.88 7.61 7.00
CA GLY A 34 13.60 6.33 6.98
C GLY A 34 12.79 5.18 7.59
N ILE A 35 12.04 5.43 8.66
CA ILE A 35 11.14 4.42 9.24
C ILE A 35 9.98 4.08 8.29
N MET A 36 9.36 5.07 7.65
CA MET A 36 8.29 4.82 6.67
C MET A 36 8.83 4.15 5.39
N LEU A 37 10.07 4.42 4.98
CA LEU A 37 10.71 3.64 3.91
C LEU A 37 10.95 2.19 4.33
N ALA A 38 11.28 1.94 5.60
CA ALA A 38 11.44 0.57 6.09
C ALA A 38 10.11 -0.22 6.09
N THR A 39 8.95 0.44 6.11
CA THR A 39 7.66 -0.27 6.02
C THR A 39 7.40 -0.86 4.64
N MET A 40 8.14 -0.44 3.59
CA MET A 40 8.11 -1.07 2.27
C MET A 40 8.48 -2.56 2.31
N LEU A 41 9.15 -3.01 3.37
CA LEU A 41 9.48 -4.43 3.57
C LEU A 41 8.24 -5.34 3.67
N ILE A 42 7.03 -4.81 3.85
CA ILE A 42 5.83 -5.65 3.79
C ILE A 42 5.62 -6.27 2.41
N ASP A 43 6.11 -5.64 1.33
CA ASP A 43 6.06 -6.18 -0.03
C ASP A 43 6.85 -7.48 -0.20
N LEU A 44 7.69 -7.86 0.77
CA LEU A 44 8.32 -9.18 0.76
C LEU A 44 7.30 -10.32 0.82
N ASP A 45 6.06 -10.06 1.22
CA ASP A 45 4.98 -11.05 1.13
C ASP A 45 4.55 -11.36 -0.32
N HIS A 46 4.96 -10.55 -1.30
CA HIS A 46 4.79 -10.85 -2.72
C HIS A 46 5.54 -12.11 -3.13
N LEU A 47 6.65 -12.44 -2.44
CA LEU A 47 7.41 -13.67 -2.65
C LEU A 47 6.58 -14.94 -2.40
N LEU A 48 5.42 -14.82 -1.76
CA LEU A 48 4.50 -15.92 -1.47
C LEU A 48 3.45 -16.14 -2.58
N ALA A 49 3.43 -15.29 -3.61
CA ALA A 49 2.47 -15.38 -4.70
C ALA A 49 2.93 -16.30 -5.84
N ASP A 50 1.97 -16.94 -6.50
CA ASP A 50 2.16 -17.68 -7.75
C ASP A 50 1.10 -17.22 -8.78
N PRO A 51 1.49 -16.60 -9.92
CA PRO A 51 2.86 -16.29 -10.31
C PRO A 51 3.47 -15.16 -9.46
N LEU A 52 4.80 -15.17 -9.30
CA LEU A 52 5.52 -14.18 -8.50
C LEU A 52 5.26 -12.74 -8.98
N PHE A 53 5.40 -12.50 -10.28
CA PHE A 53 5.11 -11.23 -10.92
C PHE A 53 3.87 -11.37 -11.79
N ASP A 54 2.88 -10.51 -11.52
CA ASP A 54 1.65 -10.43 -12.30
C ASP A 54 1.27 -8.95 -12.43
N PRO A 55 1.33 -8.36 -13.63
CA PRO A 55 1.00 -6.96 -13.83
C PRO A 55 -0.51 -6.67 -13.66
N ASP A 56 -1.35 -7.70 -13.66
CA ASP A 56 -2.81 -7.59 -13.60
C ASP A 56 -3.37 -7.87 -12.19
N ARG A 57 -2.50 -8.00 -11.18
CA ARG A 57 -2.88 -8.36 -9.81
C ARG A 57 -2.91 -7.17 -8.87
N CYS A 58 -4.07 -6.95 -8.25
CA CYS A 58 -4.18 -6.05 -7.11
C CYS A 58 -3.58 -6.68 -5.84
N SER A 59 -2.63 -5.99 -5.20
CA SER A 59 -2.00 -6.46 -3.95
C SER A 59 -2.97 -6.52 -2.77
N ILE A 60 -3.91 -5.57 -2.70
CA ILE A 60 -4.83 -5.42 -1.59
C ILE A 60 -5.80 -6.61 -1.50
N GLY A 61 -5.78 -7.28 -0.35
CA GLY A 61 -6.59 -8.47 -0.10
C GLY A 61 -6.02 -9.77 -0.70
N PHE A 62 -4.97 -9.69 -1.53
CA PHE A 62 -4.33 -10.87 -2.12
C PHE A 62 -3.18 -11.37 -1.23
N HIS A 63 -2.27 -10.50 -0.82
CA HIS A 63 -1.11 -10.89 -0.03
C HIS A 63 -1.38 -10.85 1.49
N PRO A 64 -0.71 -11.69 2.30
CA PRO A 64 -0.98 -11.79 3.74
C PRO A 64 -0.85 -10.46 4.51
N LEU A 65 0.19 -9.67 4.26
CA LEU A 65 0.46 -8.38 4.90
C LEU A 65 -0.32 -7.22 4.26
N HIS A 66 -1.00 -7.49 3.15
CA HIS A 66 -1.92 -6.60 2.44
C HIS A 66 -3.39 -7.01 2.64
N SER A 67 -3.66 -7.96 3.54
CA SER A 67 -5.01 -8.48 3.79
C SER A 67 -5.86 -7.52 4.61
N TYR A 68 -7.19 -7.54 4.41
CA TYR A 68 -8.12 -6.72 5.20
C TYR A 68 -8.08 -7.04 6.70
N TYR A 69 -7.58 -8.22 7.08
CA TYR A 69 -7.45 -8.62 8.48
C TYR A 69 -6.29 -7.91 9.20
N VAL A 70 -5.20 -7.58 8.49
CA VAL A 70 -4.05 -6.90 9.11
C VAL A 70 -4.18 -5.38 9.13
N MET A 71 -5.00 -4.78 8.25
CA MET A 71 -5.17 -3.32 8.21
C MET A 71 -5.62 -2.71 9.55
N PRO A 72 -6.59 -3.29 10.29
CA PRO A 72 -6.96 -2.79 11.62
C PRO A 72 -5.81 -2.83 12.62
N VAL A 73 -4.89 -3.81 12.50
CA VAL A 73 -3.70 -3.88 13.34
C VAL A 73 -2.77 -2.71 13.05
N TYR A 74 -2.56 -2.38 11.77
CA TYR A 74 -1.76 -1.20 11.39
C TYR A 74 -2.42 0.10 11.84
N ALA A 75 -3.75 0.21 11.77
CA ALA A 75 -4.50 1.34 12.32
C ALA A 75 -4.35 1.47 13.84
N ALA A 76 -4.34 0.36 14.58
CA ALA A 76 -4.11 0.38 16.02
C ALA A 76 -2.72 0.94 16.39
N LEU A 77 -1.71 0.79 15.53
CA LEU A 77 -0.37 1.36 15.75
C LEU A 77 -0.39 2.90 15.81
N LEU A 78 -1.39 3.56 15.25
CA LEU A 78 -1.55 5.01 15.31
C LEU A 78 -1.86 5.52 16.74
N LEU A 79 -2.47 4.67 17.57
CA LEU A 79 -2.91 5.03 18.93
C LEU A 79 -1.72 5.30 19.86
N SER A 80 -0.58 4.64 19.63
CA SER A 80 0.63 4.80 20.44
C SER A 80 1.63 5.73 19.77
N SER A 81 2.12 6.74 20.49
CA SER A 81 3.13 7.68 19.99
C SER A 81 4.43 6.99 19.58
N LYS A 82 4.76 5.84 20.17
CA LYS A 82 5.98 5.07 19.87
C LYS A 82 5.91 4.35 18.53
N THR A 83 4.72 3.89 18.14
CA THR A 83 4.50 3.10 16.91
C THR A 83 3.87 3.93 15.80
N ARG A 84 3.45 5.17 16.08
CA ARG A 84 2.70 6.02 15.14
C ARG A 84 3.38 6.17 13.79
N ILE A 85 4.69 6.39 13.74
CA ILE A 85 5.42 6.55 12.46
C ILE A 85 5.33 5.27 11.63
N VAL A 86 5.49 4.10 12.27
CA VAL A 86 5.35 2.80 11.61
C VAL A 86 3.92 2.60 11.11
N GLY A 87 2.92 2.92 11.94
CA GLY A 87 1.51 2.84 11.55
C GLY A 87 1.16 3.75 10.36
N VAL A 88 1.68 4.99 10.35
CA VAL A 88 1.51 5.92 9.22
C VAL A 88 2.18 5.36 7.96
N GLY A 89 3.41 4.86 8.06
CA GLY A 89 4.11 4.24 6.93
C GLY A 89 3.35 3.05 6.35
N LEU A 90 2.95 2.10 7.19
CA LEU A 90 2.21 0.90 6.76
C LEU A 90 0.86 1.25 6.13
N LEU A 91 0.09 2.16 6.72
CA LEU A 91 -1.21 2.55 6.16
C LEU A 91 -1.07 3.34 4.86
N PHE A 92 -0.05 4.19 4.76
CA PHE A 92 0.21 4.96 3.55
C PHE A 92 0.75 4.08 2.42
N HIS A 93 1.54 3.05 2.75
CA HIS A 93 1.90 1.97 1.83
C HIS A 93 0.65 1.30 1.26
N LEU A 94 -0.24 0.79 2.13
CA LEU A 94 -1.48 0.14 1.69
C LEU A 94 -2.38 1.08 0.89
N LEU A 95 -2.44 2.37 1.25
CA LEU A 95 -3.16 3.38 0.47
C LEU A 95 -2.57 3.53 -0.93
N THR A 96 -1.25 3.48 -1.06
CA THR A 96 -0.55 3.58 -2.34
C THR A 96 -0.82 2.37 -3.24
N ASP A 97 -0.83 1.16 -2.68
CA ASP A 97 -1.21 -0.04 -3.43
C ASP A 97 -2.68 -0.04 -3.82
N TYR A 98 -3.55 0.42 -2.92
CA TYR A 98 -4.98 0.56 -3.22
C TYR A 98 -5.21 1.57 -4.34
N GLN A 99 -4.48 2.69 -4.34
CA GLN A 99 -4.52 3.67 -5.42
C GLN A 99 -4.11 3.07 -6.77
N ASP A 100 -3.10 2.19 -6.78
CA ASP A 100 -2.68 1.48 -7.99
C ASP A 100 -3.74 0.48 -8.46
N CYS A 101 -4.35 -0.27 -7.54
CA CYS A 101 -5.49 -1.14 -7.84
C CYS A 101 -6.66 -0.40 -8.49
N LEU A 102 -6.98 0.81 -8.01
CA LEU A 102 -8.03 1.63 -8.60
C LEU A 102 -7.71 2.05 -10.04
N TRP A 103 -6.44 2.36 -10.32
CA TRP A 103 -6.02 2.70 -11.68
C TRP A 103 -6.08 1.48 -12.61
N MET A 104 -5.74 0.29 -12.10
CA MET A 104 -5.88 -0.96 -12.85
C MET A 104 -7.33 -1.30 -13.21
N TRP A 105 -8.26 -1.22 -12.24
CA TRP A 105 -9.66 -1.61 -12.43
C TRP A 105 -10.43 -0.73 -13.43
N HIS A 106 -10.04 0.53 -13.58
CA HIS A 106 -10.82 1.48 -14.36
C HIS A 106 -10.21 1.84 -15.72
N LEU A 107 -8.92 1.55 -15.94
CA LEU A 107 -8.20 2.11 -17.10
C LEU A 107 -7.48 1.08 -17.96
N THR A 108 -7.16 -0.11 -17.43
CA THR A 108 -6.26 -1.04 -18.11
C THR A 108 -6.78 -2.48 -18.20
N CYS A 109 -7.63 -2.94 -17.28
CA CYS A 109 -7.95 -4.36 -17.21
C CYS A 109 -9.23 -4.72 -16.42
N ASP A 110 -10.24 -5.27 -17.12
CA ASP A 110 -11.49 -5.75 -16.50
C ASP A 110 -11.27 -7.01 -15.63
N GLN A 111 -10.32 -7.87 -16.01
CA GLN A 111 -9.98 -9.08 -15.26
C GLN A 111 -9.41 -8.76 -13.88
N CYS A 112 -8.71 -7.64 -13.76
CA CYS A 112 -8.10 -7.15 -12.54
C CYS A 112 -9.17 -6.78 -11.50
N TYR A 113 -10.31 -6.25 -11.96
CA TYR A 113 -11.47 -5.99 -11.11
C TYR A 113 -12.14 -7.30 -10.68
N ILE A 114 -12.38 -8.23 -11.60
CA ILE A 114 -13.04 -9.52 -11.30
C ILE A 114 -12.22 -10.37 -10.30
N GLN A 115 -10.89 -10.30 -10.37
CA GLN A 115 -9.99 -10.99 -9.45
C GLN A 115 -9.76 -10.23 -8.13
N SER A 116 -10.27 -9.00 -8.01
CA SER A 116 -10.11 -8.22 -6.78
C SER A 116 -10.96 -8.76 -5.65
N ALA A 117 -10.48 -8.56 -4.43
CA ALA A 117 -11.31 -8.82 -3.27
C ALA A 117 -12.52 -7.86 -3.17
N ALA A 118 -12.46 -6.67 -3.80
CA ALA A 118 -13.60 -5.77 -3.90
C ALA A 118 -14.77 -6.39 -4.68
N PHE A 119 -14.52 -7.05 -5.83
CA PHE A 119 -15.54 -7.80 -6.58
C PHE A 119 -16.09 -8.98 -5.78
N LYS A 120 -15.23 -9.69 -5.04
CA LYS A 120 -15.66 -10.80 -4.18
C LYS A 120 -16.60 -10.34 -3.07
N ILE A 121 -16.38 -9.16 -2.50
CA ILE A 121 -17.26 -8.58 -1.47
C ILE A 121 -18.58 -8.09 -2.09
N SER A 122 -18.54 -7.40 -3.24
CA SER A 122 -19.74 -6.86 -3.88
C SER A 122 -20.66 -7.92 -4.50
N SER A 123 -20.12 -9.08 -4.89
CA SER A 123 -20.89 -10.22 -5.41
C SER A 123 -21.52 -11.10 -4.32
N LEU A 124 -21.19 -10.88 -3.05
CA LEU A 124 -21.77 -11.58 -1.90
C LEU A 124 -22.94 -10.80 -1.25
N ALA A 125 -23.25 -9.61 -1.75
CA ALA A 125 -24.37 -8.76 -1.33
C ALA A 125 -25.53 -8.83 -2.33
#